data_AF-A0A966V004-F1
#
_entry.id   AF-A0A966V004-F1
#
_cell.length_a   1.000
_cell.length_b   1.000
_cell.length_c   1.000
_cell.angle_alpha   90.00
_cell.angle_beta   90.00
_cell.angle_gamma   90.00
#
_symmetry.space_group_name_H-M   'P 1'
#
loop_
_entity.id
_entity.type
_entity.pdbx_description
1 polymer ?
#
loop_
_entity_poly.entity_id
_entity_poly.type
_entity_poly.pdbx_seq_one_letter_code
_entity_poly.pdbx_strand_id
1 'polypeptide(L)'
;MNGVAMPSRYSSPGSINDAELLARNLGIDIQTVSIEPAFSAYLAALKPSFADRQADLTEENLQSRVRGTTLMALSNKFGWLVLTTGNKSEIAVGYFTLYGDSVGGYAVIKD
;
A
#
# COMPACT_ATOMS: atom_id res chain seq x y z
N MET A 1 9.64 10.32 -12.65
CA MET A 1 8.47 9.95 -11.81
C MET A 1 8.59 8.45 -11.56
N ASN A 2 8.32 7.98 -10.34
CA ASN A 2 8.55 6.59 -9.95
C ASN A 2 7.23 5.93 -9.55
N GLY A 3 6.98 4.73 -10.05
CA GLY A 3 5.93 3.82 -9.58
C GLY A 3 6.51 2.78 -8.62
N VAL A 4 5.71 2.34 -7.65
CA VAL A 4 6.08 1.25 -6.74
C VAL A 4 4.93 0.25 -6.67
N ALA A 5 5.13 -0.95 -7.20
CA ALA A 5 4.21 -2.08 -7.04
C ALA A 5 4.52 -2.81 -5.73
N MET A 6 3.49 -3.03 -4.91
CA MET A 6 3.66 -3.61 -3.56
C MET A 6 2.76 -4.83 -3.35
N PRO A 7 3.07 -5.97 -4.02
CA PRO A 7 2.22 -7.15 -3.99
C PRO A 7 2.27 -7.88 -2.63
N SER A 8 1.17 -8.55 -2.30
CA SER A 8 1.08 -9.56 -1.23
C SER A 8 0.52 -10.86 -1.80
N ARG A 9 0.37 -11.89 -0.97
CA ARG A 9 -0.34 -13.14 -1.32
C ARG A 9 -1.77 -12.96 -1.88
N TYR A 10 -2.37 -11.79 -1.69
CA TYR A 10 -3.71 -11.45 -2.21
C TYR A 10 -3.67 -10.67 -3.53
N SER A 11 -2.49 -10.30 -4.02
CA SER A 11 -2.35 -9.57 -5.28
C SER A 11 -2.52 -10.51 -6.47
N SER A 12 -3.41 -10.14 -7.40
CA SER A 12 -3.59 -10.91 -8.62
C SER A 12 -2.45 -10.66 -9.63
N PRO A 13 -2.10 -11.65 -10.48
CA PRO A 13 -1.17 -11.43 -11.58
C PRO A 13 -1.60 -10.28 -12.51
N GLY A 14 -2.91 -10.12 -12.73
CA GLY A 14 -3.48 -9.03 -13.53
C GLY A 14 -3.12 -7.66 -12.97
N SER A 15 -3.28 -7.46 -11.66
CA SER A 15 -2.95 -6.18 -11.01
C SER A 15 -1.48 -5.76 -11.19
N ILE A 16 -0.56 -6.73 -11.17
CA ILE A 16 0.87 -6.48 -11.37
C ILE A 16 1.13 -6.11 -12.84
N ASN A 17 0.59 -6.90 -13.77
CA ASN A 17 0.75 -6.68 -15.20
C ASN A 17 0.19 -5.32 -15.65
N ASP A 18 -0.97 -4.92 -15.10
CA ASP A 18 -1.61 -3.65 -15.40
C ASP A 18 -0.77 -2.46 -14.90
N ALA A 19 -0.20 -2.57 -13.70
CA ALA A 19 0.69 -1.54 -13.14
C ALA A 19 1.96 -1.37 -13.99
N GLU A 20 2.55 -2.47 -14.43
CA GLU A 20 3.72 -2.44 -15.32
C GLU A 20 3.37 -1.88 -16.70
N LEU A 21 2.22 -2.24 -17.27
CA LEU A 21 1.76 -1.72 -18.56
C LEU A 21 1.52 -0.21 -18.48
N LEU A 22 0.87 0.26 -17.41
CA LEU A 22 0.67 1.68 -17.17
C LEU A 22 2.00 2.42 -17.06
N ALA A 23 2.95 1.88 -16.30
CA ALA A 23 4.28 2.48 -16.15
C ALA A 23 5.01 2.61 -17.50
N ARG A 24 4.97 1.54 -18.31
CA ARG A 24 5.52 1.56 -19.67
C ARG A 24 4.85 2.62 -20.56
N ASN A 25 3.52 2.70 -20.55
CA ASN A 25 2.78 3.66 -21.36
C ASN A 25 3.06 5.11 -20.96
N LEU A 26 3.35 5.37 -19.68
CA LEU A 26 3.68 6.70 -19.16
C LEU A 26 5.18 7.03 -19.25
N GLY A 27 6.04 6.07 -19.63
CA GLY A 27 7.49 6.25 -19.66
C GLY A 27 8.10 6.49 -18.26
N ILE A 28 7.52 5.88 -17.22
CA ILE A 28 8.01 6.00 -15.84
C ILE A 28 8.68 4.70 -15.37
N ASP A 29 9.65 4.82 -14.48
CA ASP A 29 10.26 3.67 -13.82
C ASP A 29 9.28 3.05 -12.82
N ILE A 30 9.22 1.73 -12.76
CA ILE A 30 8.44 0.98 -11.76
C ILE A 30 9.34 0.02 -10.99
N GLN A 31 9.24 0.06 -9.66
CA GLN A 31 9.93 -0.86 -8.76
C GLN A 31 8.93 -1.79 -8.10
N THR A 32 9.29 -3.06 -7.93
CA THR A 32 8.46 -4.03 -7.22
C THR A 32 9.05 -4.32 -5.85
N VAL A 33 8.30 -4.01 -4.79
CA VAL A 33 8.66 -4.26 -3.39
C VAL A 33 7.57 -5.07 -2.73
N SER A 34 7.72 -6.40 -2.72
CA SER A 34 6.75 -7.29 -2.08
C SER A 34 6.60 -6.98 -0.59
N ILE A 35 5.35 -6.80 -0.12
CA ILE A 35 5.05 -6.59 1.30
C ILE A 35 4.88 -7.90 2.06
N GLU A 36 4.87 -9.03 1.36
CA GLU A 36 4.58 -10.35 1.93
C GLU A 36 5.47 -10.71 3.14
N PRO A 37 6.80 -10.47 3.12
CA PRO A 37 7.64 -10.77 4.27
C PRO A 37 7.28 -9.93 5.51
N ALA A 38 7.05 -8.63 5.32
CA ALA A 38 6.69 -7.72 6.40
C ALA A 38 5.30 -8.02 6.95
N PHE A 39 4.33 -8.28 6.07
CA PHE A 39 2.99 -8.66 6.46
C PHE A 39 2.97 -9.98 7.25
N SER A 40 3.69 -11.00 6.77
CA SER A 40 3.85 -12.27 7.49
C SER A 40 4.48 -12.11 8.87
N ALA A 41 5.48 -11.23 9.00
CA ALA A 41 6.12 -10.93 10.28
C ALA A 41 5.13 -10.30 11.28
N TYR A 42 4.31 -9.34 10.83
CA TYR A 42 3.27 -8.76 11.68
C TYR A 42 2.20 -9.78 12.09
N LEU A 43 1.72 -10.62 11.16
CA LEU A 43 0.76 -11.67 11.50
C LEU A 43 1.32 -12.64 12.54
N ALA A 44 2.58 -13.05 12.40
CA ALA A 44 3.25 -13.91 13.37
C ALA A 44 3.38 -13.24 14.75
N ALA A 45 3.74 -11.97 14.78
CA ALA A 45 3.88 -11.19 16.02
C ALA A 45 2.54 -10.97 16.73
N LEU A 46 1.45 -10.76 15.98
CA LEU A 46 0.11 -10.49 16.51
C LEU A 46 -0.68 -11.75 16.83
N LYS A 47 -0.27 -12.92 16.31
CA LYS A 47 -0.96 -14.20 16.51
C LYS A 47 -1.31 -14.49 17.98
N PRO A 48 -0.42 -14.31 18.98
CA PRO A 48 -0.78 -14.55 20.38
C PRO A 48 -1.88 -13.60 20.90
N SER A 49 -1.89 -12.36 20.40
CA SER A 49 -2.88 -11.34 20.78
C SER A 49 -4.23 -11.55 20.12
N PHE A 50 -4.26 -12.09 18.89
CA PHE A 50 -5.49 -12.36 18.16
C PHE A 50 -6.13 -13.70 18.52
N ALA A 51 -5.38 -14.60 19.15
CA ALA A 51 -5.84 -15.93 19.56
C ALA A 51 -6.51 -16.68 18.39
N ASP A 52 -7.75 -17.15 18.57
CA ASP A 52 -8.51 -17.89 17.57
C ASP A 52 -9.51 -17.02 16.79
N ARG A 53 -9.37 -15.69 16.85
CA ARG A 53 -10.23 -14.80 16.06
C ARG A 53 -9.95 -14.99 14.58
N GLN A 54 -11.02 -15.05 13.79
CA GLN A 54 -10.90 -15.11 12.34
C GLN A 54 -10.37 -13.79 11.78
N ALA A 55 -9.64 -13.87 10.67
CA ALA A 55 -9.17 -12.69 9.95
C ALA A 55 -10.38 -11.85 9.49
N ASP A 56 -10.25 -10.54 9.64
CA ASP A 56 -11.25 -9.56 9.26
C ASP A 56 -10.58 -8.32 8.63
N LEU A 57 -11.27 -7.18 8.67
CA LEU A 57 -10.75 -5.90 8.16
C LEU A 57 -9.40 -5.50 8.81
N THR A 58 -9.07 -6.06 9.96
CA THR A 58 -7.80 -5.83 10.66
C THR A 58 -6.59 -6.24 9.81
N GLU A 59 -6.62 -7.44 9.22
CA GLU A 59 -5.54 -7.96 8.37
C GLU A 59 -5.44 -7.21 7.04
N GLU A 60 -6.56 -6.77 6.48
CA GLU A 60 -6.59 -5.92 5.29
C GLU A 60 -5.95 -4.55 5.57
N ASN A 61 -6.35 -3.90 6.66
CA ASN A 61 -5.78 -2.63 7.10
C ASN A 61 -4.27 -2.75 7.41
N LEU A 62 -3.83 -3.90 7.94
CA LEU A 62 -2.42 -4.15 8.20
C LEU A 62 -1.59 -4.14 6.90
N GLN A 63 -2.09 -4.75 5.82
CA GLN A 63 -1.42 -4.68 4.52
C GLN A 63 -1.29 -3.22 4.04
N SER A 64 -2.34 -2.44 4.19
CA SER A 64 -2.34 -1.01 3.83
C SER A 64 -1.26 -0.23 4.60
N ARG A 65 -1.14 -0.45 5.92
CA ARG A 65 -0.11 0.17 6.77
C ARG A 65 1.32 -0.25 6.41
N VAL A 66 1.52 -1.51 6.04
CA VAL A 66 2.83 -1.99 5.59
C VAL A 66 3.23 -1.28 4.28
N ARG A 67 2.29 -1.10 3.34
CA ARG A 67 2.53 -0.33 2.10
C ARG A 67 2.89 1.13 2.41
N GLY A 68 2.12 1.79 3.28
CA GLY A 68 2.39 3.17 3.69
C GLY A 68 3.79 3.33 4.30
N THR A 69 4.18 2.40 5.18
CA THR A 69 5.52 2.40 5.79
C THR A 69 6.62 2.24 4.74
N THR A 70 6.45 1.33 3.78
CA THR A 70 7.41 1.11 2.68
C THR A 70 7.59 2.37 1.83
N LEU A 71 6.49 3.03 1.44
CA LEU A 71 6.55 4.28 0.66
C LEU A 71 7.23 5.41 1.44
N MET A 72 6.95 5.55 2.73
CA MET A 72 7.61 6.57 3.56
C MET A 72 9.09 6.26 3.77
N ALA A 73 9.50 4.99 3.85
CA ALA A 73 10.92 4.64 3.91
C ALA A 73 11.65 5.05 2.62
N LEU A 74 11.06 4.81 1.45
CA LEU A 74 11.60 5.28 0.17
C LEU A 74 11.65 6.81 0.10
N SER A 75 10.58 7.48 0.51
CA SER A 75 10.51 8.94 0.61
C SER A 75 11.61 9.51 1.48
N ASN A 76 11.77 9.00 2.70
CA ASN A 76 12.80 9.44 3.64
C ASN A 76 14.22 9.20 3.12
N LYS A 77 14.44 8.11 2.35
CA LYS A 77 15.76 7.78 1.81
C LYS A 77 16.13 8.63 0.60
N PHE A 78 15.18 8.89 -0.29
CA PHE A 78 15.44 9.50 -1.59
C PHE A 78 14.91 10.93 -1.74
N GLY A 79 14.25 11.47 -0.71
CA GLY A 79 13.63 12.80 -0.74
C GLY A 79 12.39 12.89 -1.65
N TRP A 80 11.77 11.75 -2.00
CA TRP A 80 10.62 11.72 -2.90
C TRP A 80 9.34 12.16 -2.18
N LEU A 81 8.49 12.92 -2.88
CA LEU A 81 7.15 13.23 -2.40
C LEU A 81 6.21 12.06 -2.72
N VAL A 82 5.63 11.43 -1.70
CA VAL A 82 4.61 10.38 -1.88
C VAL A 82 3.28 11.04 -2.23
N LEU A 83 2.70 10.62 -3.36
CA LEU A 83 1.37 11.04 -3.80
C LEU A 83 0.36 9.98 -3.33
N THR A 84 -0.64 10.39 -2.53
CA THR A 84 -1.70 9.48 -2.09
C THR A 84 -2.81 9.41 -3.14
N THR A 85 -3.43 8.25 -3.25
CA THR A 85 -4.43 7.92 -4.28
C THR A 85 -5.86 7.87 -3.74
N GLY A 86 -6.08 8.32 -2.50
CA GLY A 86 -7.41 8.39 -1.91
C GLY A 86 -8.29 9.41 -2.66
N ASN A 87 -9.42 8.96 -3.19
CA ASN A 87 -10.36 9.79 -3.93
C ASN A 87 -11.44 10.43 -3.02
N LYS A 88 -12.17 11.43 -3.54
CA LYS A 88 -13.21 12.15 -2.78
C LYS A 88 -14.26 11.23 -2.14
N SER A 89 -14.68 10.19 -2.84
CA SER A 89 -15.69 9.24 -2.37
C SER A 89 -15.17 8.41 -1.19
N GLU A 90 -13.93 7.92 -1.27
CA GLU A 90 -13.28 7.15 -0.19
C GLU A 90 -13.12 7.99 1.08
N ILE A 91 -12.73 9.25 0.93
CA ILE A 91 -12.58 10.19 2.05
C ILE A 91 -13.94 10.51 2.67
N ALA A 92 -14.98 10.70 1.86
CA ALA A 92 -16.31 11.09 2.33
C ALA A 92 -16.99 10.03 3.21
N VAL A 93 -16.75 8.74 2.95
CA VAL A 93 -17.34 7.64 3.73
C VAL A 93 -16.37 7.02 4.74
N GLY A 94 -15.14 7.54 4.84
CA GLY A 94 -14.10 6.97 5.73
C GLY A 94 -13.56 5.62 5.24
N TYR A 95 -13.69 5.31 3.95
CA TYR A 95 -13.23 4.07 3.33
C TYR A 95 -11.74 4.19 2.96
N PHE A 96 -10.90 4.39 3.98
CA PHE A 96 -9.46 4.45 3.86
C PHE A 96 -8.81 3.94 5.15
N THR A 97 -7.60 3.42 5.05
CA THR A 97 -6.82 3.01 6.22
C THR A 97 -5.98 4.18 6.72
N LEU A 98 -6.29 4.66 7.93
CA LEU A 98 -5.39 5.58 8.63
C LEU A 98 -3.98 4.98 8.75
N TYR A 99 -3.00 5.74 8.28
CA TYR A 99 -1.59 5.35 8.20
C TYR A 99 -1.28 4.22 7.23
N GLY A 100 -2.18 3.94 6.28
CA GLY A 100 -1.97 3.07 5.13
C GLY A 100 -2.00 3.82 3.81
N ASP A 101 -3.10 3.68 3.07
CA ASP A 101 -3.40 4.37 1.81
C ASP A 101 -3.45 5.91 1.91
N SER A 102 -3.74 6.43 3.11
CA SER A 102 -3.71 7.87 3.44
C SER A 102 -2.30 8.43 3.66
N VAL A 103 -1.25 7.59 3.63
CA VAL A 103 0.13 8.01 3.88
C VAL A 103 0.76 8.62 2.64
N GLY A 104 0.99 9.93 2.69
CA GLY A 104 1.80 10.64 1.72
C GLY A 104 1.77 12.15 1.93
N GLY A 105 2.61 12.87 1.20
CA GLY A 105 2.78 14.31 1.37
C GLY A 105 1.75 15.14 0.60
N TYR A 106 1.03 14.55 -0.38
CA TYR A 106 -0.04 15.23 -1.08
C TYR A 106 -1.06 14.24 -1.67
N ALA A 107 -2.36 14.52 -1.50
CA ALA A 107 -3.46 13.75 -2.08
C ALA A 107 -3.96 14.42 -3.35
N VAL A 108 -3.60 13.85 -4.51
CA VAL A 108 -3.76 14.52 -5.82
C VAL A 108 -5.21 14.53 -6.30
N ILE A 109 -5.99 13.51 -5.92
CA ILE A 109 -7.35 13.26 -6.43
C ILE A 109 -8.43 13.28 -5.33
N LYS A 110 -8.16 13.97 -4.21
CA LYS A 110 -9.05 14.02 -3.03
C LYS A 110 -10.30 14.88 -3.20
N ASP A 111 -10.38 15.68 -4.27
CA ASP A 111 -11.44 16.67 -4.50
C ASP A 111 -12.23 16.33 -5.76
#